data_AF-A0A3B8TPH6-F1
#
_entry.id   AF-A0A3B8TPH6-F1
#
_cell.length_a   1.000
_cell.length_b   1.000
_cell.length_c   1.000
_cell.angle_alpha   90.00
_cell.angle_beta   90.00
_cell.angle_gamma   90.00
#
_symmetry.space_group_name_H-M   'P 1'
#
loop_
_entity.id
_entity.type
_entity.pdbx_description
1 polymer ?
#
loop_
_entity_poly.entity_id
_entity_poly.type
_entity_poly.pdbx_seq_one_letter_code
_entity_poly.pdbx_strand_id
1 'polypeptide(L)' 'MLTEERVYTMLESMKLTKHDYEMIADILDAHYEETVELQKDHYLDDDTDYFKQLEYLEELIDKTVYMVGVCSAEEG' A
#
# COMPACT_ATOMS: atom_id res chain seq x y z
N MET A 1 -2.76 -15.23 -23.83
CA MET A 1 -3.13 -15.63 -22.46
C MET A 1 -1.87 -16.01 -21.73
N LEU A 2 -1.51 -15.27 -20.69
CA LEU A 2 -0.51 -15.73 -19.71
C LEU A 2 -1.21 -16.75 -18.81
N THR A 3 -0.62 -17.93 -18.62
CA THR A 3 -1.16 -18.95 -17.70
C THR A 3 -1.03 -18.45 -16.26
N GLU A 4 -1.99 -18.78 -15.39
CA GLU A 4 -2.00 -18.37 -13.98
C GLU A 4 -0.68 -18.71 -13.27
N GLU A 5 -0.06 -19.83 -13.61
CA GLU A 5 1.27 -20.24 -13.15
C GLU A 5 2.37 -19.23 -13.52
N ARG A 6 2.35 -18.69 -14.74
CA ARG A 6 3.33 -17.67 -15.19
C ARG A 6 3.11 -16.34 -14.50
N VAL A 7 1.87 -16.01 -14.16
CA VAL A 7 1.53 -14.82 -13.37
C VAL A 7 2.01 -15.01 -11.94
N TYR A 8 1.79 -16.19 -11.34
CA TYR A 8 2.27 -16.53 -10.00
C TYR A 8 3.81 -16.53 -9.92
N THR A 9 4.50 -17.13 -10.89
CA THR A 9 5.99 -17.09 -10.97
C THR A 9 6.51 -15.68 -11.23
N MET A 10 5.85 -14.85 -12.05
CA MET A 10 6.22 -13.44 -12.21
C MET A 10 6.07 -12.68 -10.89
N LEU A 11 4.97 -12.88 -10.18
CA LEU A 11 4.72 -12.23 -8.88
C LEU A 11 5.70 -12.72 -7.80
N GLU A 12 6.04 -14.02 -7.77
CA GLU A 12 7.08 -14.56 -6.87
C GLU A 12 8.48 -14.02 -7.21
N SER A 13 8.77 -13.78 -8.50
CA SER A 13 10.05 -13.21 -8.94
C SER A 13 10.16 -11.70 -8.68
N MET A 14 9.03 -11.02 -8.54
CA MET A 14 8.95 -9.62 -8.10
C MET A 14 9.04 -9.53 -6.57
N LYS A 15 10.07 -10.16 -5.98
CA LYS A 15 10.43 -9.84 -4.59
C LYS A 15 10.88 -8.38 -4.58
N LEU A 16 9.99 -7.52 -4.11
CA LEU A 16 10.27 -6.12 -3.90
C LEU A 16 11.43 -6.01 -2.90
N THR A 17 12.37 -5.15 -3.23
CA THR A 17 13.49 -4.85 -2.34
C THR A 17 13.02 -3.96 -1.19
N LYS A 18 13.83 -3.84 -0.15
CA LYS A 18 13.58 -2.89 0.95
C LYS A 18 13.30 -1.47 0.43
N HIS A 19 14.12 -1.00 -0.51
CA HIS A 19 13.96 0.31 -1.14
C HIS A 19 12.63 0.44 -1.89
N ASP A 20 12.16 -0.64 -2.53
CA ASP A 20 10.86 -0.63 -3.20
C ASP A 20 9.71 -0.50 -2.19
N TYR A 21 9.80 -1.19 -1.04
CA TYR A 21 8.81 -1.05 0.03
C TYR A 21 8.86 0.33 0.70
N GLU A 22 10.04 0.92 0.89
CA GLU A 22 10.19 2.30 1.38
C GLU A 22 9.52 3.30 0.43
N MET A 23 9.77 3.18 -0.88
CA MET A 23 9.12 4.02 -1.88
C MET A 23 7.60 3.83 -1.93
N ILE A 24 7.10 2.60 -1.74
CA ILE A 24 5.67 2.32 -1.67
C ILE A 24 5.07 2.95 -0.41
N ALA A 25 5.75 2.90 0.74
CA ALA A 25 5.28 3.52 1.97
C ALA A 25 5.12 5.04 1.80
N ASP A 26 6.11 5.70 1.20
CA ASP A 26 6.06 7.15 0.93
C ASP A 26 4.88 7.52 0.00
N ILE A 27 4.61 6.71 -1.02
CA ILE A 27 3.48 6.92 -1.94
C ILE A 27 2.14 6.73 -1.22
N LEU A 28 2.04 5.69 -0.38
CA LEU A 28 0.81 5.40 0.36
C LEU A 28 0.52 6.49 1.40
N ASP A 29 1.55 7.02 2.07
CA ASP A 29 1.42 8.11 3.03
C ASP A 29 0.91 9.39 2.35
N ALA A 30 1.52 9.78 1.22
CA ALA A 30 1.06 10.93 0.43
C ALA A 30 -0.39 10.76 -0.07
N HIS A 31 -0.78 9.54 -0.46
CA HIS A 31 -2.14 9.26 -0.91
C HIS A 31 -3.16 9.29 0.23
N TYR A 32 -2.76 8.85 1.43
CA TYR A 32 -3.57 8.99 2.63
C TYR A 32 -3.82 10.47 2.97
N GLU A 33 -2.78 11.30 2.94
CA GLU A 33 -2.90 12.76 3.17
C GLU A 33 -3.85 13.42 2.16
N GLU A 34 -3.71 13.16 0.86
CA GLU A 34 -4.62 13.66 -0.17
C GLU A 34 -6.07 13.22 0.08
N THR A 35 -6.28 11.96 0.46
CA THR A 35 -7.63 11.42 0.73
C THR A 35 -8.26 12.08 1.96
N VAL A 36 -7.47 12.38 3.00
CA VAL A 36 -7.92 13.15 4.17
C VAL A 36 -8.25 14.59 3.81
N GLU A 37 -7.48 15.23 2.93
CA GLU A 37 -7.79 16.59 2.45
C GLU A 37 -9.07 16.64 1.63
N LEU A 38 -9.25 15.69 0.70
CA LEU A 38 -10.48 15.54 -0.08
C LEU A 38 -11.71 15.33 0.82
N GLN A 39 -11.57 14.57 1.92
CA GLN A 39 -12.63 14.39 2.90
C GLN A 39 -13.04 15.72 3.56
N LYS A 40 -12.08 16.61 3.88
CA LYS A 40 -12.38 17.90 4.51
C LYS A 40 -13.22 18.80 3.61
N ASP A 41 -13.07 18.68 2.30
CA ASP A 41 -13.79 19.50 1.31
C ASP A 41 -15.18 18.92 0.94
N HIS A 42 -15.47 17.65 1.25
CA HIS A 42 -16.66 16.91 0.78
C HIS A 42 -17.68 16.49 1.85
N TYR A 43 -17.73 17.18 3.00
CA TYR A 43 -18.46 16.86 4.24
C TYR A 43 -19.98 16.52 4.22
N LEU A 44 -20.63 16.19 3.09
CA LEU A 44 -22.10 16.27 3.00
C LEU A 44 -22.90 15.15 2.31
N ASP A 45 -22.34 14.12 1.68
CA ASP A 45 -23.18 13.03 1.15
C ASP A 45 -22.42 11.70 1.02
N ASP A 46 -22.67 10.81 1.98
CA ASP A 46 -22.24 9.40 2.03
C ASP A 46 -20.73 9.14 2.28
N ASP A 47 -20.28 9.47 3.49
CA ASP A 47 -18.89 9.28 3.97
C ASP A 47 -18.42 7.81 4.02
N THR A 48 -19.32 6.85 3.79
CA THR A 48 -19.05 5.41 3.98
C THR A 48 -17.94 4.89 3.06
N ASP A 49 -17.81 5.42 1.85
CA ASP A 49 -16.81 4.96 0.88
C ASP A 49 -15.44 5.61 1.10
N TYR A 50 -15.38 6.85 1.60
CA TYR A 50 -14.12 7.50 1.98
C TYR A 50 -13.49 6.85 3.21
N PHE A 51 -14.29 6.53 4.23
CA PHE A 51 -13.77 5.84 5.42
C PHE A 51 -13.20 4.46 5.09
N LYS A 52 -13.82 3.71 4.18
CA LYS A 52 -13.28 2.42 3.70
C LYS A 52 -11.99 2.58 2.91
N GLN A 53 -11.86 3.65 2.12
CA GLN A 53 -10.62 3.93 1.38
C GLN A 53 -9.48 4.29 2.34
N LEU A 54 -9.74 5.10 3.36
CA LEU A 54 -8.76 5.43 4.39
C LEU A 54 -8.35 4.18 5.20
N GLU A 55 -9.30 3.36 5.65
CA GLU A 55 -9.03 2.10 6.35
C GLU A 55 -8.19 1.15 5.50
N TYR A 56 -8.49 1.06 4.20
CA TYR A 56 -7.70 0.25 3.27
C TYR A 56 -6.27 0.79 3.08
N LEU A 57 -6.10 2.12 3.02
CA LEU A 57 -4.78 2.75 2.92
C LEU A 57 -3.95 2.51 4.17
N GLU A 58 -4.55 2.65 5.37
CA GLU A 58 -3.88 2.33 6.64
C GLU A 58 -3.40 0.87 6.66
N GLU A 59 -4.25 -0.07 6.26
CA GLU A 59 -3.87 -1.50 6.22
C GLU A 59 -2.71 -1.76 5.23
N LEU A 60 -2.68 -1.05 4.10
CA LEU A 60 -1.58 -1.16 3.14
C LEU A 60 -0.28 -0.56 3.66
N ILE A 61 -0.33 0.56 4.36
CA ILE A 61 0.83 1.19 4.99
C ILE A 61 1.42 0.24 6.03
N ASP A 62 0.60 -0.29 6.94
CA ASP A 62 1.04 -1.21 7.98
C ASP A 62 1.74 -2.46 7.42
N LYS A 63 1.15 -3.06 6.36
CA LYS A 63 1.76 -4.21 5.68
C LYS A 63 3.08 -3.84 5.02
N THR A 64 3.16 -2.67 4.41
CA THR A 64 4.38 -2.21 3.72
C THR A 64 5.51 -1.97 4.72
N VAL A 65 5.22 -1.28 5.83
CA VAL A 65 6.18 -1.05 6.92
C VAL A 65 6.64 -2.36 7.55
N TYR A 66 5.72 -3.30 7.76
CA TYR A 66 6.08 -4.64 8.23
C TYR A 66 7.08 -5.34 7.29
N MET A 67 6.84 -5.28 5.98
CA MET A 67 7.74 -5.87 4.98
C MET A 67 9.12 -5.19 4.95
N VAL A 68 9.21 -3.86 5.13
CA VAL A 68 10.49 -3.14 5.31
C VAL A 68 11.25 -3.71 6.52
N GLY A 69 10.55 -3.97 7.63
CA GLY A 69 11.12 -4.59 8.82
C GLY A 69 11.64 -6.00 8.59
N VAL A 70 10.88 -6.83 7.85
CA VAL A 70 11.30 -8.20 7.47
C VAL A 70 12.55 -8.16 6.59
N CYS A 71 12.57 -7.35 5.52
CA CYS A 71 13.76 -7.23 4.67
C CYS A 71 14.98 -6.75 5.46
N SER A 72 14.80 -5.79 6.38
CA SER A 72 15.89 -5.29 7.23
C SER A 72 16.45 -6.35 8.18
N ALA A 73 15.62 -7.30 8.64
CA ALA A 73 16.05 -8.40 9.49
C ALA A 73 16.76 -9.53 8.71
N GLU A 74 16.46 -9.69 7.43
CA GLU A 74 17.13 -10.67 6.53
C GLU A 74 18.49 -10.18 6.02
N GLU A 75 18.77 -8.87 6.09
CA GLU A 75 20.06 -8.25 5.72
C GLU A 75 21.14 -8.31 6.83
N GLY A 76 20.81 -8.80 8.03
CA GLY A 76 21.72 -8.93 9.19
C GLY A 76 22.31 -10.32 9.37
#